data_AF-F4GYR1-F1
#
_entry.id   AF-F4GYR1-F1
#
_cell.length_a   1.000
_cell.length_b   1.000
_cell.length_c   1.000
_cell.angle_alpha   90.00
_cell.angle_beta   90.00
_cell.angle_gamma   90.00
#
_symmetry.space_group_name_H-M   'P 1'
#
loop_
_entity.id
_entity.type
_entity.pdbx_description
1 polymer ?
#
loop_
_entity_poly.entity_id
_entity_poly.type
_entity_poly.pdbx_seq_one_letter_code
_entity_poly.pdbx_strand_id
1 'polypeptide(L)'
;MIFWGHLDSVDEHAARYRYTEERADGEPDPHAGILVVPAGDASACRMDGRDDVPLGALRVARKAAQERAATGEWPATTCWFSC
;
A
#
# COMPACT_ATOMS: atom_id res chain seq x y z
N MET A 1 13.87 0.18 -7.52
CA MET A 1 13.03 1.07 -6.68
C MET A 1 12.20 0.20 -5.74
N ILE A 2 12.08 0.57 -4.47
CA ILE A 2 11.29 -0.19 -3.48
C ILE A 2 10.08 0.63 -3.08
N PHE A 3 8.90 0.02 -3.10
CA PHE A 3 7.66 0.61 -2.58
C PHE A 3 7.29 -0.09 -1.28
N TRP A 4 6.99 0.68 -0.26
CA TRP A 4 6.68 0.20 1.08
C TRP A 4 5.23 0.53 1.45
N GLY A 5 4.60 -0.40 2.17
CA GLY A 5 3.35 -0.18 2.88
C GLY A 5 3.51 -0.60 4.33
N HIS A 6 3.33 0.34 5.27
CA HIS A 6 3.30 0.06 6.70
C HIS A 6 1.87 0.17 7.22
N LEU A 7 1.35 -0.91 7.80
CA LEU A 7 -0.01 -0.92 8.32
C LEU A 7 -0.14 0.15 9.42
N ASP A 8 -1.13 1.02 9.25
CA ASP A 8 -1.44 2.12 10.16
C ASP A 8 -2.66 1.75 11.01
N SER A 9 -3.73 1.32 10.36
CA SER A 9 -4.97 0.88 11.01
C SER A 9 -5.73 -0.11 10.15
N VAL A 10 -6.59 -0.91 10.78
CA VAL A 10 -7.47 -1.85 10.10
C VAL A 10 -8.84 -1.85 10.76
N ASP A 11 -9.87 -1.91 9.93
CA ASP A 11 -11.25 -2.14 10.34
C ASP A 11 -11.89 -3.25 9.46
N GLU A 12 -13.18 -3.50 9.65
CA GLU A 12 -13.91 -4.53 8.90
C GLU A 12 -14.02 -4.25 7.40
N HIS A 13 -13.82 -2.99 6.98
CA HIS A 13 -13.97 -2.56 5.59
C HIS A 13 -12.65 -2.46 4.85
N ALA A 14 -11.58 -2.01 5.52
CA ALA A 14 -10.30 -1.75 4.88
C ALA A 14 -9.10 -1.80 5.84
N ALA A 15 -7.93 -2.03 5.26
CA ALA A 15 -6.65 -1.73 5.87
C ALA A 15 -6.10 -0.39 5.32
N ARG A 16 -5.54 0.42 6.20
CA ARG A 16 -4.86 1.68 5.86
C ARG A 16 -3.38 1.49 6.04
N TYR A 17 -2.62 1.79 4.99
CA TYR A 17 -1.17 1.66 4.94
C TYR A 17 -0.55 3.04 4.74
N ARG A 18 0.46 3.38 5.53
CA ARG A 18 1.40 4.44 5.17
C ARG A 18 2.25 3.93 4.00
N TYR A 19 2.00 4.50 2.83
CA TYR A 19 2.72 4.23 1.60
C TYR A 19 3.90 5.19 1.45
N THR A 20 5.04 4.66 1.00
CA THR A 20 6.21 5.46 0.60
C THR A 20 7.04 4.70 -0.43
N GLU A 21 7.78 5.44 -1.23
CA GLU A 21 8.81 4.95 -2.14
C GLU A 21 10.20 5.22 -1.56
N GLU A 22 11.09 4.23 -1.66
CA GLU A 22 12.52 4.40 -1.41
C GLU A 22 13.22 4.80 -2.71
N ARG A 23 13.66 6.06 -2.77
CA ARG A 23 14.27 6.68 -3.93
C ARG A 23 15.79 6.71 -3.79
N ALA A 24 16.49 6.51 -4.90
CA ALA A 24 17.96 6.49 -4.92
C ALA A 24 18.60 7.88 -4.72
N ASP A 25 17.86 8.95 -4.99
CA ASP A 25 18.28 10.33 -4.79
C ASP A 25 18.13 10.82 -3.34
N GLY A 26 17.49 10.02 -2.47
CA GLY A 26 17.25 10.36 -1.06
C GLY A 26 16.18 11.43 -0.85
N GLU A 27 15.56 11.93 -1.91
CA GLU A 27 14.48 12.91 -1.83
C GLU A 27 13.20 12.26 -1.28
N PRO A 28 12.37 13.02 -0.55
CA PRO A 28 11.09 12.51 -0.08
C PRO A 28 10.23 12.05 -1.25
N ASP A 29 9.48 10.96 -1.03
CA ASP A 29 8.53 10.46 -2.01
C ASP A 29 7.35 11.43 -2.15
N PRO A 30 7.15 12.09 -3.32
CA PRO A 30 5.99 12.96 -3.54
C PRO A 30 4.66 12.18 -3.57
N HIS A 31 4.73 10.86 -3.67
CA HIS A 31 3.60 9.97 -3.68
C HIS A 31 3.26 9.40 -2.28
N ALA A 32 4.06 9.71 -1.25
CA ALA A 32 3.81 9.24 0.10
C ALA A 32 2.42 9.66 0.59
N GLY A 33 1.75 8.78 1.33
CA GLY A 33 0.40 9.03 1.83
C GLY A 33 -0.26 7.81 2.44
N ILE A 34 -1.56 7.89 2.69
CA ILE A 34 -2.34 6.76 3.21
C ILE A 34 -3.00 6.01 2.07
N LEU A 35 -2.54 4.79 1.83
CA LEU A 35 -3.16 3.83 0.92
C LEU A 35 -4.25 3.06 1.65
N VAL A 36 -5.49 3.16 1.17
CA VAL A 36 -6.64 2.42 1.68
C VAL A 36 -6.86 1.20 0.79
N VAL A 37 -6.75 0.00 1.36
CA VAL A 37 -6.95 -1.29 0.69
C VAL A 37 -8.24 -1.93 1.19
N PRO A 38 -9.31 -1.97 0.39
CA PRO A 38 -10.58 -2.59 0.80
C PRO A 38 -10.42 -4.10 1.05
N ALA A 39 -11.13 -4.60 2.07
CA ALA A 39 -11.09 -6.01 2.46
C ALA A 39 -11.76 -6.94 1.46
N GLY A 40 -12.74 -6.44 0.69
CA GLY A 40 -13.47 -7.22 -0.31
C GLY A 40 -12.86 -7.16 -1.72
N ASP A 41 -12.20 -6.05 -2.07
CA ASP A 41 -11.64 -5.85 -3.41
C ASP A 41 -10.42 -4.92 -3.36
N ALA A 42 -9.23 -5.50 -3.46
CA ALA A 42 -7.98 -4.75 -3.45
C ALA A 42 -7.78 -3.89 -4.72
N SER A 43 -8.49 -4.18 -5.82
CA SER A 43 -8.42 -3.38 -7.04
C SER A 43 -9.12 -2.02 -6.90
N ALA A 44 -10.05 -1.90 -5.95
CA ALA A 44 -10.70 -0.66 -5.56
C ALA A 44 -9.90 0.16 -4.53
N CYS A 45 -8.60 -0.08 -4.41
CA CYS A 45 -7.75 0.70 -3.52
C CYS A 45 -7.65 2.17 -3.95
N ARG A 46 -7.43 3.05 -2.98
CA ARG A 46 -7.33 4.50 -3.19
C ARG A 46 -6.30 5.11 -2.27
N MET A 47 -5.79 6.26 -2.65
CA MET A 47 -5.02 7.11 -1.74
C MET A 47 -5.97 8.08 -1.03
N ASP A 48 -5.76 8.30 0.27
CA ASP A 48 -6.56 9.26 1.03
C ASP A 48 -6.17 10.70 0.64
N GLY A 49 -7.17 11.54 0.38
CA GLY A 49 -6.96 12.94 -0.04
C GLY A 49 -6.40 13.13 -1.46
N ARG A 50 -6.44 12.10 -2.32
CA ARG A 50 -5.95 12.17 -3.71
C ARG A 50 -6.98 11.60 -4.69
N ASP A 51 -6.99 12.15 -5.90
CA ASP A 51 -7.81 11.66 -7.02
C ASP A 51 -7.08 10.57 -7.84
N ASP A 52 -5.77 10.40 -7.63
CA ASP A 52 -4.92 9.42 -8.29
C ASP A 52 -4.42 8.33 -7.34
N VAL A 53 -4.09 7.16 -7.90
CA VAL A 53 -3.40 6.09 -7.19
C VAL A 53 -2.08 5.80 -7.89
N PRO A 54 -0.93 6.16 -7.28
CA PRO A 54 0.38 5.87 -7.84
C PRO A 54 0.56 4.39 -8.13
N LEU A 55 1.25 4.04 -9.23
CA LEU A 55 1.47 2.64 -9.61
C LEU A 55 2.20 1.84 -8.53
N GLY A 56 3.12 2.47 -7.79
CA GLY A 56 3.78 1.87 -6.63
C GLY A 56 2.78 1.49 -5.53
N ALA A 57 1.83 2.37 -5.22
CA ALA A 57 0.78 2.12 -4.23
C ALA A 57 -0.15 0.98 -4.67
N LEU A 58 -0.52 0.91 -5.96
CA LEU A 58 -1.28 -0.23 -6.51
C LEU A 58 -0.55 -1.57 -6.29
N ARG A 59 0.78 -1.59 -6.48
CA ARG A 59 1.60 -2.80 -6.29
C ARG A 59 1.64 -3.21 -4.82
N VAL A 60 1.77 -2.24 -3.90
CA VAL A 60 1.70 -2.47 -2.46
C VAL A 60 0.33 -3.02 -2.05
N ALA A 61 -0.77 -2.44 -2.54
CA ALA A 61 -2.13 -2.92 -2.26
C ALA A 61 -2.32 -4.39 -2.70
N ARG A 62 -1.89 -4.72 -3.93
CA ARG A 62 -1.97 -6.08 -4.46
C ARG A 62 -1.17 -7.07 -3.62
N LYS A 63 0.05 -6.69 -3.24
CA LYS A 63 0.94 -7.52 -2.40
C LYS A 63 0.33 -7.76 -1.02
N ALA A 64 -0.16 -6.71 -0.35
CA ALA A 64 -0.82 -6.83 0.95
C ALA A 64 -2.05 -7.75 0.89
N ALA A 65 -2.87 -7.62 -0.16
CA ALA A 65 -4.04 -8.47 -0.37
C ALA A 65 -3.67 -9.93 -0.62
N GLN A 66 -2.60 -10.20 -1.37
CA GLN A 66 -2.08 -11.55 -1.58
C GLN A 66 -1.59 -12.18 -0.27
N GLU A 67 -0.86 -11.41 0.54
CA GLU A 67 -0.38 -11.86 1.85
C GLU A 67 -1.54 -12.16 2.79
N ARG A 68 -2.54 -11.28 2.86
CA ARG A 68 -3.78 -11.53 3.62
C ARG A 68 -4.54 -12.76 3.12
N ALA A 69 -4.64 -12.97 1.81
CA ALA A 69 -5.30 -14.15 1.28
C ALA A 69 -4.57 -15.45 1.68
N ALA A 70 -3.25 -15.39 1.90
CA ALA A 70 -2.46 -16.53 2.32
C ALA A 70 -2.50 -16.78 3.85
N THR A 71 -2.54 -15.72 4.66
CA THR A 71 -2.40 -15.83 6.14
C THR A 71 -3.72 -15.61 6.89
N GLY A 72 -4.71 -14.98 6.26
CA GLY A 72 -5.93 -14.49 6.90
C GLY A 72 -5.76 -13.12 7.57
N GLU A 73 -4.55 -12.59 7.67
CA GLU A 73 -4.24 -11.36 8.41
C GLU A 73 -3.60 -10.31 7.50
N TRP A 74 -3.86 -9.03 7.79
CA TRP A 74 -3.19 -7.95 7.09
C TRP A 74 -1.72 -7.87 7.52
N PRO A 75 -0.76 -7.85 6.58
CA PRO A 75 0.65 -7.77 6.92
C PRO A 75 0.96 -6.42 7.57
N ALA A 76 1.66 -6.42 8.70
CA ALA A 76 2.09 -5.19 9.38
C ALA A 76 3.02 -4.33 8.52
N THR A 77 3.81 -4.96 7.65
CA THR A 77 4.65 -4.29 6.65
C THR A 77 4.71 -5.16 5.41
N THR A 78 4.63 -4.52 4.24
CA THR A 78 4.76 -5.19 2.94
C THR A 78 5.58 -4.32 1.99
N CYS A 79 6.23 -4.94 1.01
CA CYS A 79 7.00 -4.20 0.03
C CYS A 79 6.96 -4.82 -1.37
N TRP A 80 7.21 -3.97 -2.35
CA TRP A 80 7.36 -4.36 -3.75
C TRP A 80 8.66 -3.80 -4.32
N PHE A 81 9.47 -4.68 -4.91
CA PHE A 81 10.65 -4.30 -5.66
C PHE A 81 10.32 -4.16 -7.14
N SER A 82 10.56 -2.99 -7.73
CA SER A 82 10.62 -2.82 -9.18
C SER A 82 12.08 -2.85 -9.63
N CYS A 83 12.41 -3.83 -10.47
CA CYS A 83 13.56 -3.76 -11.37
C CYS A 83 13.33 -2.64 -12.40
#